data_AF-A0A8J7TXY6-F1
#
_entry.id   AF-A0A8J7TXY6-F1
#
_cell.length_a   1.000
_cell.length_b   1.000
_cell.length_c   1.000
_cell.angle_alpha   90.00
_cell.angle_beta   90.00
_cell.angle_gamma   90.00
#
_symmetry.space_group_name_H-M   'P 1'
#
loop_
_entity.id
_entity.type
_entity.pdbx_description
1 polymer ?
#
loop_
_entity_poly.entity_id
_entity_poly.type
_entity_poly.pdbx_seq_one_letter_code
_entity_poly.pdbx_strand_id
1 'polypeptide(L)'
;MPRARSPRLALRPLEDRTVPTAGTLDTSFGGGDGIVKFSLAGFFTVNAHGVAVQPDGKTVLAGLANSPSDDHAIVYGLNIDGSLDTSFSGDRFTTTQVGGTRAQFNGVALQADGKIVATGAVGDGGSSRSWPPGSVEV
;
A
#
# COMPACT_ATOMS: atom_id res chain seq x y z
N MET A 1 60.23 20.34 -4.65
CA MET A 1 59.34 19.68 -3.68
C MET A 1 57.92 20.22 -3.87
N PRO A 2 56.97 19.48 -4.47
CA PRO A 2 55.60 19.98 -4.66
C PRO A 2 54.80 19.82 -3.36
N ARG A 3 54.12 20.89 -2.91
CA ARG A 3 53.20 20.85 -1.76
C ARG A 3 51.91 20.12 -2.16
N ALA A 4 51.57 19.06 -1.43
CA ALA A 4 50.30 18.38 -1.55
C ALA A 4 49.14 19.35 -1.23
N ARG A 5 48.15 19.43 -2.12
CA ARG A 5 46.89 20.13 -1.85
C ARG A 5 46.03 19.25 -0.94
N SER A 6 45.64 19.77 0.21
CA SER A 6 44.70 19.11 1.12
C SER A 6 43.37 18.83 0.40
N PRO A 7 42.81 17.61 0.47
CA PRO A 7 41.50 17.34 -0.10
C PRO A 7 40.44 18.10 0.71
N ARG A 8 39.70 19.00 0.05
CA ARG A 8 38.46 19.55 0.62
C ARG A 8 37.42 18.44 0.63
N LEU A 9 36.96 18.03 1.81
CA LEU A 9 35.71 17.29 1.94
C LEU A 9 34.59 18.14 1.32
N ALA A 10 34.01 17.67 0.22
CA ALA A 10 32.75 18.22 -0.27
C ALA A 10 31.63 17.54 0.52
N LEU A 11 31.12 18.22 1.54
CA LEU A 11 29.84 17.89 2.15
C LEU A 11 28.79 18.05 1.04
N ARG A 12 28.24 16.94 0.55
CA ARG A 12 27.01 17.02 -0.26
C ARG A 12 25.91 17.53 0.67
N PRO A 13 25.14 18.55 0.27
CA PRO A 13 23.99 18.96 1.06
C PRO A 13 23.11 17.73 1.25
N LEU A 14 22.85 17.38 2.51
CA LEU A 14 21.82 16.41 2.82
C LEU A 14 20.54 17.00 2.22
N GLU A 15 19.91 16.28 1.29
CA GLU A 15 18.58 16.62 0.80
C GLU A 15 17.72 16.95 2.02
N ASP A 16 17.01 18.08 1.99
CA ASP A 16 16.21 18.57 3.11
C ASP A 16 14.99 17.67 3.30
N ARG A 17 15.25 16.46 3.81
CA ARG A 17 14.23 15.51 4.23
C ARG A 17 13.87 15.92 5.65
N THR A 18 13.08 16.98 5.74
CA THR A 18 12.43 17.41 6.97
C THR A 18 11.58 16.25 7.46
N VAL A 19 12.13 15.46 8.39
CA VAL A 19 11.35 14.44 9.09
C VAL A 19 10.29 15.22 9.87
N PRO A 20 8.98 15.00 9.61
CA PRO A 20 7.93 15.68 10.35
C PRO A 20 8.19 15.48 11.85
N THR A 21 7.95 16.53 12.65
CA THR A 21 8.04 16.37 14.11
C THR A 21 7.06 15.27 14.50
N ALA A 22 7.47 14.33 15.36
CA ALA A 22 6.63 13.19 15.71
C ALA A 22 5.22 13.65 16.11
N GLY A 23 4.20 13.22 15.35
CA GLY A 23 2.81 13.60 15.52
C GLY A 23 2.24 14.60 14.50
N THR A 24 3.05 15.19 13.61
CA THR A 24 2.54 15.98 12.48
C THR A 24 2.37 15.10 11.24
N LEU A 25 1.35 15.40 10.42
CA LEU A 25 1.17 14.73 9.12
C LEU A 25 2.37 14.99 8.20
N ASP A 26 2.73 13.98 7.40
CA ASP A 26 3.77 14.10 6.38
C ASP A 26 3.20 14.80 5.14
N THR A 27 3.50 16.07 4.97
CA THR A 27 2.99 16.88 3.85
C THR A 27 3.57 16.49 2.49
N SER A 28 4.62 15.67 2.44
CA SER A 28 5.11 15.12 1.16
C SER A 28 4.18 14.04 0.60
N PHE A 29 3.30 13.50 1.46
CA PHE A 29 2.26 12.56 1.08
C PHE A 29 0.97 13.31 0.70
N GLY A 30 0.29 12.89 -0.37
CA GLY A 30 -1.01 13.46 -0.77
C GLY A 30 -0.94 14.86 -1.40
N GLY A 31 0.26 15.38 -1.68
CA GLY A 31 0.43 16.65 -2.38
C GLY A 31 0.32 17.91 -1.51
N GLY A 32 0.50 17.79 -0.19
CA GLY A 32 0.72 18.95 0.68
C GLY A 32 0.01 18.93 2.03
N ASP A 33 -1.05 18.13 2.19
CA ASP A 33 -1.84 18.05 3.43
C ASP A 33 -1.64 16.72 4.20
N GLY A 34 -0.86 15.79 3.64
CA GLY A 34 -0.64 14.46 4.21
C GLY A 34 -1.79 13.48 4.01
N ILE A 35 -2.76 13.81 3.15
CA ILE A 35 -3.98 13.00 2.95
C ILE A 35 -4.15 12.68 1.48
N VAL A 36 -4.25 11.40 1.15
CA VAL A 36 -4.59 10.93 -0.20
C VAL A 36 -6.05 10.56 -0.26
N LYS A 37 -6.73 10.99 -1.32
CA LYS A 37 -8.06 10.53 -1.71
C LYS A 37 -7.99 9.99 -3.13
N PHE A 38 -8.51 8.79 -3.35
CA PHE A 38 -8.61 8.21 -4.68
C PHE A 38 -9.93 7.45 -4.81
N SER A 39 -10.32 7.23 -6.06
CA SER A 39 -11.46 6.39 -6.43
C SER A 39 -10.96 5.31 -7.36
N LEU A 40 -11.40 4.07 -7.14
CA LEU A 40 -11.17 2.97 -8.06
C LEU A 40 -12.40 2.81 -8.95
N ALA A 41 -12.20 2.91 -10.26
CA ALA A 41 -13.29 2.81 -11.23
C ALA A 41 -14.00 1.45 -11.10
N GLY A 42 -15.34 1.46 -11.12
CA GLY A 42 -16.16 0.25 -10.97
C GLY A 42 -16.61 -0.06 -9.54
N PHE A 43 -16.14 0.69 -8.54
CA PHE A 43 -16.53 0.52 -7.14
C PHE A 43 -17.19 1.77 -6.57
N PHE A 44 -18.12 1.57 -5.64
CA PHE A 44 -18.79 2.65 -4.92
C PHE A 44 -17.99 3.11 -3.71
N THR A 45 -17.40 2.15 -2.98
CA THR A 45 -16.56 2.42 -1.81
C THR A 45 -15.34 1.52 -1.83
N VAL A 46 -14.24 2.04 -1.30
CA VAL A 46 -12.98 1.34 -1.12
C VAL A 46 -12.51 1.62 0.30
N ASN A 47 -12.39 0.57 1.10
CA ASN A 47 -11.94 0.64 2.48
C ASN A 47 -10.60 -0.08 2.60
N ALA A 48 -9.58 0.60 3.12
CA ALA A 48 -8.34 -0.03 3.55
C ALA A 48 -8.49 -0.53 4.98
N HIS A 49 -8.16 -1.80 5.23
CA HIS A 49 -8.14 -2.40 6.56
C HIS A 49 -6.70 -2.71 7.01
N GLY A 50 -5.84 -3.09 6.08
CA GLY A 50 -4.44 -3.38 6.31
C GLY A 50 -3.52 -2.47 5.52
N VAL A 51 -2.35 -2.16 6.10
CA VAL A 51 -1.29 -1.37 5.47
C VAL A 51 0.07 -2.00 5.72
N ALA A 52 0.94 -1.98 4.71
CA ALA A 52 2.35 -2.31 4.85
C ALA A 52 3.20 -1.36 3.99
N VAL A 53 4.40 -1.02 4.46
CA VAL A 53 5.34 -0.15 3.72
C VAL A 53 6.49 -1.01 3.20
N GLN A 54 6.71 -0.96 1.89
CA GLN A 54 7.77 -1.67 1.19
C GLN A 54 9.15 -1.05 1.48
N PRO A 55 10.24 -1.83 1.34
CA PRO A 55 11.60 -1.31 1.55
C PRO A 55 11.98 -0.14 0.64
N ASP A 56 11.32 0.00 -0.52
CA ASP A 56 11.50 1.11 -1.46
C ASP A 56 10.68 2.37 -1.10
N GLY A 57 9.90 2.32 -0.01
CA GLY A 57 9.07 3.42 0.47
C GLY A 57 7.67 3.48 -0.14
N LYS A 58 7.33 2.57 -1.07
CA LYS A 58 5.94 2.42 -1.54
C LYS A 58 5.06 1.82 -0.45
N THR A 59 3.77 2.09 -0.51
CA THR A 59 2.79 1.55 0.44
C THR A 59 1.87 0.55 -0.25
N VAL A 60 1.54 -0.53 0.45
CA VAL A 60 0.55 -1.53 0.03
C VAL A 60 -0.63 -1.46 0.98
N LEU A 61 -1.83 -1.40 0.43
CA LEU A 61 -3.07 -1.38 1.17
C LEU A 61 -3.90 -2.60 0.79
N ALA A 62 -4.52 -3.22 1.78
CA ALA A 62 -5.44 -4.34 1.59
C ALA A 62 -6.78 -4.05 2.28
N GLY A 63 -7.87 -4.50 1.68
CA GLY A 63 -9.19 -4.28 2.25
C GLY A 63 -10.34 -4.79 1.40
N LEU A 64 -11.36 -3.96 1.29
CA LEU A 64 -12.63 -4.25 0.65
C LEU A 64 -12.96 -3.16 -0.38
N ALA A 65 -13.40 -3.57 -1.57
CA ALA A 65 -14.13 -2.69 -2.48
C ALA A 65 -15.55 -3.20 -2.69
N ASN A 66 -16.53 -2.32 -2.55
CA ASN A 66 -17.93 -2.65 -2.83
C ASN A 66 -18.30 -2.21 -4.25
N SER A 67 -18.96 -3.10 -4.97
CA SER A 67 -19.62 -2.83 -6.26
C SER A 67 -21.13 -3.05 -6.11
N PRO A 68 -21.97 -2.62 -7.08
CA PRO A 68 -23.42 -2.84 -7.00
C PRO A 68 -23.85 -4.31 -6.90
N SER A 69 -22.98 -5.23 -7.31
CA SER A 69 -23.27 -6.67 -7.31
C SER A 69 -22.58 -7.42 -6.18
N ASP A 70 -21.45 -6.94 -5.65
CA ASP A 70 -20.66 -7.74 -4.69
C ASP A 70 -19.59 -6.94 -3.91
N ASP A 71 -19.07 -7.58 -2.87
CA ASP A 71 -17.92 -7.16 -2.06
C ASP A 71 -16.66 -7.92 -2.50
N HIS A 72 -15.62 -7.17 -2.85
CA HIS A 72 -14.36 -7.69 -3.38
C HIS A 72 -13.23 -7.50 -2.38
N ALA A 73 -12.48 -8.55 -2.10
CA ALA A 73 -11.21 -8.40 -1.39
C ALA A 73 -10.21 -7.75 -2.34
N ILE A 74 -9.59 -6.64 -1.93
CA ILE A 74 -8.70 -5.87 -2.80
C ILE A 74 -7.33 -5.59 -2.18
N VAL A 75 -6.31 -5.53 -3.04
CA VAL A 75 -4.97 -5.04 -2.72
C VAL A 75 -4.56 -3.99 -3.76
N TYR A 76 -4.01 -2.86 -3.32
CA TYR A 76 -3.52 -1.80 -4.21
C TYR A 76 -2.30 -1.10 -3.62
N GLY A 77 -1.46 -0.54 -4.50
CA GLY A 77 -0.23 0.12 -4.15
C GLY A 77 -0.33 1.65 -4.23
N LEU A 78 0.42 2.34 -3.38
CA LEU A 78 0.69 3.77 -3.47
C LEU A 78 2.19 3.99 -3.63
N ASN A 79 2.55 4.99 -4.42
CA ASN A 79 3.90 5.53 -4.49
C ASN A 79 4.27 6.23 -3.18
N ILE A 80 5.55 6.61 -3.04
CA ILE A 80 6.07 7.28 -1.84
C ILE A 80 5.39 8.62 -1.55
N ASP A 81 4.91 9.31 -2.60
CA ASP A 81 4.15 10.56 -2.50
C ASP A 81 2.65 10.33 -2.21
N GLY A 82 2.23 9.08 -2.08
CA GLY A 82 0.86 8.68 -1.85
C GLY A 82 -0.01 8.60 -3.11
N SER A 83 0.51 8.93 -4.29
CA SER A 83 -0.22 8.72 -5.55
C SER A 83 -0.45 7.23 -5.81
N LEU A 84 -1.56 6.87 -6.46
CA LEU A 84 -1.86 5.47 -6.80
C LEU A 84 -0.77 4.89 -7.72
N ASP A 85 -0.18 3.76 -7.33
CA ASP A 85 0.83 3.08 -8.15
C ASP A 85 0.14 2.33 -9.30
N THR A 86 0.18 2.92 -10.48
CA THR A 86 -0.44 2.33 -11.67
C THR A 86 0.33 1.14 -12.24
N SER A 87 1.52 0.86 -11.73
CA SER A 87 2.34 -0.29 -12.12
C SER A 87 2.16 -1.51 -11.21
N PHE A 88 1.44 -1.35 -10.09
CA PHE A 88 1.26 -2.38 -9.07
C PHE A 88 0.58 -3.65 -9.61
N SER A 89 -0.34 -3.49 -10.54
CA SER A 89 -0.92 -4.58 -11.33
C SER A 89 -1.47 -4.00 -12.64
N GLY A 90 -1.82 -4.87 -13.60
CA GLY A 90 -2.38 -4.44 -14.89
C GLY A 90 -3.62 -3.54 -14.75
N ASP A 91 -4.42 -3.74 -13.69
CA ASP A 91 -5.62 -2.97 -13.38
C ASP A 91 -5.41 -1.92 -12.27
N ARG A 92 -4.16 -1.75 -11.79
CA ARG A 92 -3.75 -0.85 -10.69
C ARG A 92 -4.18 -1.32 -9.28
N PHE A 93 -4.90 -2.43 -9.20
CA PHE A 93 -5.27 -3.16 -8.01
C PHE A 93 -5.51 -4.64 -8.34
N THR A 94 -5.48 -5.51 -7.35
CA THR A 94 -5.86 -6.92 -7.49
C THR A 94 -7.14 -7.15 -6.73
N THR A 95 -8.14 -7.77 -7.37
CA THR A 95 -9.37 -8.23 -6.71
C THR A 95 -9.35 -9.74 -6.58
N THR A 96 -9.98 -10.26 -5.52
CA THR A 96 -10.27 -11.68 -5.43
C THR A 96 -11.68 -11.87 -4.86
N GLN A 97 -12.46 -12.66 -5.58
CA GLN A 97 -13.69 -13.26 -5.07
C GLN A 97 -13.45 -14.73 -4.83
N VAL A 98 -13.94 -15.26 -3.71
CA VAL A 98 -13.85 -16.69 -3.41
C VAL A 98 -15.24 -17.29 -3.58
N GLY A 99 -15.42 -18.12 -4.60
CA GLY A 99 -16.67 -18.84 -4.84
C GLY A 99 -17.90 -17.96 -5.10
N GLY A 100 -17.72 -16.71 -5.56
CA GLY A 100 -18.83 -15.77 -5.79
C GLY A 100 -19.50 -15.26 -4.51
N THR A 101 -18.76 -15.28 -3.39
CA THR A 101 -19.22 -14.78 -2.09
C THR A 101 -18.41 -13.56 -1.67
N ARG A 102 -19.01 -12.74 -0.79
CA ARG A 102 -18.40 -11.53 -0.26
C ARG A 102 -17.06 -11.85 0.38
N ALA A 103 -16.01 -11.16 -0.06
CA ALA A 103 -14.68 -11.33 0.48
C ALA A 103 -14.08 -9.99 0.91
N GLN A 104 -13.23 -10.02 1.93
CA GLN A 104 -12.46 -8.85 2.36
C GLN A 104 -11.09 -9.27 2.88
N PHE A 105 -10.06 -8.45 2.62
CA PHE A 105 -8.81 -8.53 3.36
C PHE A 105 -8.89 -7.68 4.63
N ASN A 106 -8.29 -8.17 5.70
CA ASN A 106 -8.19 -7.49 7.00
C ASN A 106 -6.74 -7.17 7.38
N GLY A 107 -5.77 -7.88 6.80
CA GLY A 107 -4.35 -7.68 7.09
C GLY A 107 -3.49 -7.92 5.86
N VAL A 108 -2.33 -7.27 5.84
CA VAL A 108 -1.32 -7.41 4.81
C VAL A 108 0.07 -7.41 5.44
N ALA A 109 0.97 -8.22 4.90
CA ALA A 109 2.36 -8.30 5.32
C ALA A 109 3.26 -8.46 4.08
N LEU A 110 4.50 -8.02 4.22
CA LEU A 110 5.53 -8.18 3.20
C LEU A 110 6.46 -9.33 3.56
N GLN A 111 6.78 -10.15 2.58
CA GLN A 111 7.79 -11.19 2.69
C GLN A 111 9.18 -10.61 2.36
N ALA A 112 10.23 -11.28 2.84
CA ALA A 112 11.62 -10.83 2.65
C ALA A 112 12.07 -10.87 1.18
N ASP A 113 11.39 -11.65 0.34
CA ASP A 113 11.60 -11.74 -1.11
C ASP A 113 10.84 -10.66 -1.91
N GLY A 114 10.13 -9.76 -1.23
CA GLY A 114 9.37 -8.66 -1.84
C GLY A 114 7.92 -9.01 -2.19
N LYS A 115 7.46 -10.23 -1.90
CA LYS A 115 6.07 -10.61 -2.14
C LYS A 115 5.12 -10.07 -1.07
N ILE A 116 3.84 -9.99 -1.44
CA ILE A 116 2.78 -9.46 -0.58
C ILE A 116 1.88 -10.62 -0.15
N VAL A 117 1.64 -10.73 1.16
CA VAL A 117 0.70 -11.67 1.77
C VAL A 117 -0.48 -10.91 2.32
N ALA A 118 -1.67 -11.16 1.78
CA ALA A 118 -2.93 -10.62 2.30
C ALA A 118 -3.77 -11.72 2.97
N THR A 119 -4.41 -11.38 4.09
CA THR A 119 -5.26 -12.31 4.87
C THR A 119 -6.62 -11.68 5.15
N GLY A 120 -7.65 -12.51 5.24
CA GLY A 120 -9.02 -12.03 5.19
C GLY A 120 -10.07 -13.07 5.53
N ALA A 121 -11.32 -12.67 5.37
CA ALA A 121 -12.48 -13.51 5.60
C ALA A 121 -13.37 -13.53 4.37
N VAL A 122 -14.08 -14.65 4.22
CA VAL A 122 -15.13 -14.84 3.23
C VAL A 122 -16.45 -15.02 3.99
N GLY A 123 -17.47 -14.26 3.60
CA GLY A 123 -18.74 -14.20 4.28
C GLY A 123 -19.87 -14.80 3.45
N ASP A 124 -20.45 -15.89 3.94
CA ASP A 124 -21.68 -16.49 3.40
C ASP A 124 -22.89 -15.88 4.14
N GLY A 125 -23.09 -14.56 4.11
CA GLY A 125 -24.32 -13.91 4.65
C GLY A 125 -24.75 -14.24 6.09
N GLY A 126 -23.86 -14.75 6.96
CA GLY A 126 -24.20 -15.16 8.33
C GLY A 126 -23.13 -15.98 9.07
N SER A 127 -22.13 -16.51 8.35
CA SER A 127 -20.98 -17.19 8.96
C SER A 127 -19.68 -16.73 8.31
N SER A 128 -18.80 -16.12 9.10
CA SER A 128 -17.43 -15.81 8.70
C SER A 128 -16.66 -17.12 8.58
N ARG A 129 -16.23 -17.49 7.38
CA ARG A 129 -15.24 -18.54 7.19
C ARG A 129 -13.87 -17.88 7.04
N SER A 130 -12.95 -18.23 7.93
CA SER A 130 -11.54 -17.91 7.78
C SER A 130 -11.00 -18.63 6.55
N TRP A 131 -10.17 -17.94 5.77
CA TRP A 131 -9.40 -18.57 4.70
C TRP A 131 -8.75 -19.87 5.23
N PRO A 132 -8.79 -21.00 4.50
CA PRO A 132 -7.89 -22.10 4.83
C PRO A 132 -6.45 -21.57 4.85
N PRO A 133 -5.54 -22.10 5.69
CA PRO A 133 -4.18 -21.58 5.80
C PRO A 133 -3.50 -21.58 4.42
N GLY A 134 -3.34 -20.39 3.86
CA GLY A 134 -2.83 -20.16 2.51
C GLY A 134 -2.89 -18.66 2.20
N SER A 135 -1.72 -18.04 2.13
CA SER A 135 -1.55 -16.65 1.69
C SER A 135 -1.91 -16.52 0.21
N VAL A 136 -2.66 -15.49 -0.15
CA VAL A 136 -2.60 -15.02 -1.54
C VAL A 136 -1.27 -14.27 -1.65
N GLU A 137 -0.34 -14.87 -2.39
CA GLU A 137 0.79 -14.13 -2.96
C GLU A 137 0.23 -13.32 -4.12
N VAL A 138 0.23 -11.99 -3.97
CA VAL A 138 -0.03 -11.05 -5.06
C VAL A 138 1.31 -10.53 -5.56
#